data_AF-A0A4Y7R8I2-F1
#
_entry.id   AF-A0A4Y7R8I2-F1
#
_cell.length_a   1.000
_cell.length_b   1.000
_cell.length_c   1.000
_cell.angle_alpha   90.00
_cell.angle_beta   90.00
_cell.angle_gamma   90.00
#
_symmetry.space_group_name_H-M   'P 1'
#
loop_
_entity.id
_entity.type
_entity.pdbx_description
1 polymer ?
#
loop_
_entity_poly.entity_id
_entity_poly.type
_entity_poly.pdbx_seq_one_letter_code
_entity_poly.pdbx_strand_id
1 'polypeptide(L)'
;MAKQLLLNRGFENGLANYYTEGKVSDFGDIANSGIKSALLLSSPTSAAEISQVIFYIVPGAPVRFSFFVRKINFRFAGNVSNIRAEVNFLNLLGTTIASGIVINIRGRDLGQNAWYRYEEYGEIPLDAVAARVLIRLKPSAFGTSGILVDDLALVSDVFIPVLEPPLVLTPPVQQEAPVSFIPPENVKPAYEGIPCHENRYITFKC
;
A
#
# COMPACT_ATOMS: atom_id res chain seq x y z
N MET A 1 -4.80 -15.42 15.93
CA MET A 1 -3.74 -14.39 15.95
C MET A 1 -4.25 -13.20 15.18
N ALA A 2 -4.05 -11.99 15.70
CA ALA A 2 -4.50 -10.76 15.06
C ALA A 2 -3.77 -10.55 13.72
N LYS A 3 -4.50 -10.27 12.63
CA LYS A 3 -3.95 -10.12 11.29
C LYS A 3 -3.91 -8.65 10.88
N GLN A 4 -2.74 -8.19 10.42
CA GLN A 4 -2.58 -6.89 9.78
C GLN A 4 -3.25 -6.90 8.40
N LEU A 5 -4.08 -5.91 8.14
CA LEU A 5 -4.84 -5.74 6.91
C LEU A 5 -4.22 -4.71 5.95
N LEU A 6 -3.43 -3.76 6.48
CA LEU A 6 -2.77 -2.74 5.67
C LEU A 6 -1.49 -3.23 5.01
N LEU A 7 -1.25 -2.73 3.80
CA LEU A 7 -0.01 -2.95 3.05
C LEU A 7 0.89 -1.72 3.14
N ASN A 8 2.21 -1.94 3.13
CA ASN A 8 3.22 -0.88 3.15
C ASN A 8 3.06 0.12 4.31
N ARG A 9 2.72 -0.42 5.50
CA ARG A 9 2.32 0.36 6.67
C ARG A 9 3.34 1.37 7.22
N GLY A 10 4.62 1.10 7.01
CA GLY A 10 5.73 1.96 7.41
C GLY A 10 6.30 2.78 6.25
N PHE A 11 5.64 2.79 5.09
CA PHE A 11 6.06 3.57 3.92
C PHE A 11 7.46 3.25 3.38
N GLU A 12 8.03 2.09 3.75
CA GLU A 12 9.36 1.64 3.31
C GLU A 12 9.44 1.50 1.78
N ASN A 13 8.32 1.17 1.12
CA ASN A 13 8.20 1.19 -0.33
C ASN A 13 7.57 2.51 -0.86
N GLY A 14 7.88 3.63 -0.20
CA GLY A 14 7.28 4.93 -0.47
C GLY A 14 5.78 4.95 -0.21
N LEU A 15 5.00 5.56 -1.10
CA LEU A 15 3.54 5.62 -1.02
C LEU A 15 2.83 4.51 -1.80
N ALA A 16 3.52 3.40 -2.12
CA ALA A 16 2.92 2.27 -2.81
C ALA A 16 1.70 1.72 -2.04
N ASN A 17 0.64 1.38 -2.78
CA ASN A 17 -0.67 0.95 -2.27
C ASN A 17 -1.50 2.02 -1.55
N TYR A 18 -1.08 3.30 -1.58
CA TYR A 18 -1.87 4.42 -1.07
C TYR A 18 -2.32 5.34 -2.20
N TYR A 19 -3.57 5.79 -2.12
CA TYR A 19 -4.07 6.93 -2.86
C TYR A 19 -3.76 8.22 -2.10
N THR A 20 -3.35 9.26 -2.82
CA THR A 20 -2.95 10.55 -2.23
C THR A 20 -3.80 11.69 -2.79
N GLU A 21 -4.22 12.62 -1.92
CA GLU A 21 -4.84 13.89 -2.29
C GLU A 21 -3.99 15.04 -1.75
N GLY A 22 -3.81 16.10 -2.53
CA GLY A 22 -3.03 17.27 -2.12
C GLY A 22 -1.51 17.03 -2.13
N LYS A 23 -0.79 17.71 -1.23
CA LYS A 23 0.67 17.62 -1.15
C LYS A 23 1.09 16.51 -0.19
N VAL A 24 1.44 15.35 -0.75
CA VAL A 24 1.93 14.18 -0.03
C VAL A 24 3.20 13.64 -0.69
N SER A 25 4.19 13.26 0.10
CA SER A 25 5.41 12.58 -0.39
C SER A 25 5.90 11.56 0.63
N ASP A 26 6.76 10.62 0.22
CA ASP A 26 7.58 9.88 1.18
C ASP A 26 8.70 10.79 1.71
N PHE A 27 9.15 10.53 2.94
CA PHE A 27 10.14 11.32 3.65
C PHE A 27 11.12 10.42 4.39
N GLY A 28 12.40 10.48 3.99
CA GLY A 28 13.45 9.56 4.45
C GLY A 28 14.30 10.05 5.63
N ASP A 29 14.17 11.30 6.06
CA ASP A 29 15.04 11.85 7.11
C ASP A 29 14.54 11.52 8.53
N ILE A 30 13.24 11.31 8.68
CA ILE A 30 12.59 11.08 9.97
C ILE A 30 11.53 9.99 9.78
N ALA A 31 11.65 8.90 10.55
CA ALA A 31 10.68 7.82 10.63
C ALA A 31 10.45 7.44 12.11
N ASN A 32 9.32 6.80 12.39
CA ASN A 32 9.04 6.17 13.68
C ASN A 32 9.69 4.78 13.74
N SER A 33 9.59 4.03 12.64
CA SER A 33 10.34 2.79 12.43
C SER A 33 10.83 2.70 10.98
N GLY A 34 11.83 1.85 10.73
CA GLY A 34 12.41 1.73 9.40
C GLY A 34 13.17 3.00 8.97
N ILE A 35 13.03 3.37 7.69
CA ILE A 35 13.76 4.49 7.09
C ILE A 35 12.85 5.55 6.47
N LYS A 36 11.54 5.30 6.32
CA LYS A 36 10.62 6.24 5.66
C LYS A 36 9.39 6.53 6.50
N SER A 37 8.78 7.67 6.21
CA SER A 37 7.43 8.01 6.67
C SER A 37 6.67 8.77 5.58
N ALA A 38 5.36 8.91 5.73
CA ALA A 38 4.55 9.74 4.84
C ALA A 38 4.49 11.18 5.33
N LEU A 39 4.96 12.13 4.51
CA LEU A 39 4.84 13.56 4.75
C LEU A 39 3.55 14.10 4.14
N LEU A 40 2.70 14.70 4.97
CA LEU A 40 1.49 15.39 4.53
C LEU A 40 1.66 16.89 4.79
N LEU A 41 1.44 17.71 3.75
CA LEU A 41 1.52 19.17 3.81
C LEU A 41 0.18 19.80 3.46
N SER A 42 -0.37 20.60 4.38
CA SER A 42 -1.57 21.39 4.12
C SER A 42 -1.30 22.88 4.08
N SER A 43 -2.19 23.60 3.43
CA SER A 43 -2.20 25.07 3.34
C SER A 43 -3.62 25.57 3.56
N PRO A 44 -3.87 26.90 3.62
CA PRO A 44 -5.22 27.39 3.86
C PRO A 44 -6.24 27.03 2.80
N THR A 45 -5.78 26.71 1.59
CA THR A 45 -6.63 26.35 0.45
C THR A 45 -6.56 24.87 0.08
N SER A 46 -5.73 24.06 0.74
CA SER A 46 -5.53 22.66 0.38
C SER A 46 -5.33 21.78 1.61
N ALA A 47 -6.09 20.69 1.66
CA ALA A 47 -5.81 19.57 2.56
C ALA A 47 -4.70 18.67 1.97
N ALA A 48 -4.24 17.72 2.76
CA ALA A 48 -3.46 16.57 2.31
C ALA A 48 -4.04 15.29 2.89
N GLU A 49 -4.09 14.21 2.11
CA GLU A 49 -4.68 12.94 2.52
C GLU A 49 -3.89 11.77 1.96
N ILE A 50 -3.73 10.73 2.77
CA ILE A 50 -3.39 9.38 2.32
C ILE A 50 -4.57 8.46 2.60
N SER A 51 -4.85 7.53 1.70
CA SER A 51 -5.87 6.51 1.92
C SER A 51 -5.54 5.18 1.26
N GLN A 52 -6.01 4.08 1.84
CA GLN A 52 -5.90 2.74 1.29
C GLN A 52 -7.24 2.04 1.43
N VAL A 53 -7.67 1.37 0.35
CA VAL A 53 -8.86 0.52 0.34
C VAL A 53 -8.40 -0.92 0.54
N ILE A 54 -9.04 -1.61 1.48
CA ILE A 54 -8.77 -2.99 1.80
C ILE A 54 -10.02 -3.81 1.49
N PHE A 55 -9.83 -4.86 0.69
CA PHE A 55 -10.82 -5.89 0.44
C PHE A 55 -10.55 -7.11 1.34
N TYR A 56 -11.50 -8.04 1.41
CA TYR A 56 -11.38 -9.28 2.21
C TYR A 56 -11.41 -9.06 3.73
N ILE A 57 -12.28 -8.15 4.18
CA ILE A 57 -12.62 -8.00 5.59
C ILE A 57 -13.65 -9.05 6.03
N VAL A 58 -13.64 -9.43 7.31
CA VAL A 58 -14.61 -10.38 7.87
C VAL A 58 -15.71 -9.59 8.60
N PRO A 59 -16.96 -9.62 8.11
CA PRO A 59 -18.06 -8.94 8.80
C PRO A 59 -18.26 -9.45 10.22
N GLY A 60 -18.59 -8.54 11.15
CA GLY A 60 -18.74 -8.81 12.58
C GLY A 60 -17.42 -9.00 13.34
N ALA A 61 -16.27 -8.92 12.67
CA ALA A 61 -14.99 -9.08 13.35
C ALA A 61 -14.58 -7.79 14.07
N PRO A 62 -14.02 -7.89 15.29
CA PRO A 62 -13.41 -6.75 15.95
C PRO A 62 -12.18 -6.29 15.16
N VAL A 63 -11.97 -4.98 15.16
CA VAL A 63 -10.86 -4.34 14.47
C VAL A 63 -10.27 -3.23 15.30
N ARG A 64 -8.94 -3.10 15.24
CA ARG A 64 -8.19 -2.02 15.88
C ARG A 64 -7.45 -1.23 14.80
N PHE A 65 -7.65 0.07 14.79
CA PHE A 65 -6.89 0.99 13.96
C PHE A 65 -5.90 1.77 14.81
N SER A 66 -4.66 1.86 14.38
CA SER A 66 -3.63 2.64 15.07
C SER A 66 -2.59 3.19 14.11
N PHE A 67 -1.92 4.28 14.49
CA PHE A 67 -0.83 4.88 13.72
C PHE A 67 0.00 5.80 14.62
N PHE A 68 1.18 6.18 14.12
CA PHE A 68 2.02 7.20 14.73
C PHE A 68 1.99 8.47 13.90
N VAL A 69 1.97 9.61 14.58
CA VAL A 69 2.03 10.93 13.95
C VAL A 69 3.03 11.84 14.65
N ARG A 70 3.73 12.65 13.86
CA ARG A 70 4.67 13.65 14.36
C ARG A 70 4.46 14.97 13.62
N LYS A 71 4.44 16.07 14.35
CA LYS A 71 4.44 17.42 13.79
C LYS A 71 5.79 17.72 13.13
N ILE A 72 5.78 18.30 11.93
CA ILE A 72 6.96 18.95 11.33
C ILE A 72 6.75 20.47 11.28
N ASN A 73 7.78 21.20 11.71
CA ASN A 73 7.89 22.62 11.47
C ASN A 73 8.74 22.87 10.22
N PHE A 74 8.09 23.23 9.12
CA PHE A 74 8.77 23.99 8.08
C PHE A 74 8.83 25.45 8.55
N ARG A 75 9.94 26.15 8.29
CA ARG A 75 10.16 27.53 8.77
C ARG A 75 8.89 28.36 8.54
N PHE A 76 8.42 29.04 9.59
CA PHE A 76 7.21 29.88 9.67
C PHE A 76 5.84 29.22 9.96
N ALA A 77 5.79 28.00 10.52
CA ALA A 77 4.52 27.38 10.90
C ALA A 77 4.42 27.03 12.40
N GLY A 78 4.01 27.99 13.22
CA GLY A 78 3.65 27.72 14.62
C GLY A 78 2.41 26.82 14.77
N ASN A 79 1.55 26.76 13.74
CA ASN A 79 0.28 26.05 13.77
C ASN A 79 0.34 24.68 13.10
N VAL A 80 -0.29 23.69 13.75
CA VAL A 80 -0.65 22.42 13.08
C VAL A 80 -2.13 22.43 12.80
N SER A 81 -2.49 22.08 11.57
CA SER A 81 -3.89 21.82 11.23
C SER A 81 -4.43 20.62 12.02
N ASN A 82 -5.75 20.56 12.17
CA ASN A 82 -6.36 19.37 12.74
C ASN A 82 -6.17 18.17 11.80
N ILE A 83 -6.07 17.00 12.39
CA ILE A 83 -5.93 15.74 11.67
C ILE A 83 -7.21 14.95 11.90
N ARG A 84 -7.72 14.33 10.85
CA ARG A 84 -8.83 13.39 10.93
C ARG A 84 -8.38 12.10 10.30
N ALA A 85 -8.38 11.03 11.09
CA ALA A 85 -8.11 9.68 10.62
C ALA A 85 -9.38 8.85 10.74
N GLU A 86 -9.67 8.06 9.71
CA GLU A 86 -10.92 7.32 9.62
C GLU A 86 -10.73 5.91 9.09
N VAL A 87 -11.58 5.01 9.54
CA VAL A 87 -11.85 3.72 8.90
C VAL A 87 -13.32 3.73 8.50
N ASN A 88 -13.55 3.89 7.20
CA ASN A 88 -14.89 3.88 6.63
C ASN A 88 -15.17 2.48 6.07
N PHE A 89 -16.25 1.85 6.52
CA PHE A 89 -16.68 0.56 5.97
C PHE A 89 -17.58 0.80 4.76
N LEU A 90 -17.39 0.01 3.71
CA LEU A 90 -18.09 0.15 2.44
C LEU A 90 -18.94 -1.09 2.19
N ASN A 91 -20.19 -0.89 1.78
CA ASN A 91 -21.05 -1.98 1.32
C ASN A 91 -20.76 -2.33 -0.16
N LEU A 92 -21.47 -3.33 -0.69
CA LEU A 92 -21.35 -3.79 -2.08
C LEU A 92 -21.56 -2.69 -3.14
N LEU A 93 -22.29 -1.63 -2.81
CA LEU A 93 -22.53 -0.49 -3.70
C LEU A 93 -21.41 0.57 -3.62
N GLY A 94 -20.40 0.36 -2.78
CA GLY A 94 -19.35 1.34 -2.49
C GLY A 94 -19.78 2.48 -1.57
N THR A 95 -20.98 2.38 -0.97
CA THR A 95 -21.49 3.39 -0.04
C THR A 95 -20.89 3.18 1.35
N THR A 96 -20.52 4.27 2.01
CA THR A 96 -20.07 4.22 3.41
C THR A 96 -21.22 3.85 4.34
N ILE A 97 -21.01 2.80 5.12
CA ILE A 97 -21.88 2.36 6.20
C ILE A 97 -21.55 3.22 7.43
N ALA A 98 -22.59 3.70 8.13
CA ALA A 98 -22.42 4.47 9.35
C ALA A 98 -21.77 3.63 10.46
N SER A 99 -21.13 4.28 11.43
CA SER A 99 -20.35 3.66 12.54
C SER A 99 -18.94 3.17 12.16
N GLY A 100 -18.23 3.93 11.32
CA GLY A 100 -16.79 3.77 11.15
C GLY A 100 -15.96 4.21 12.36
N ILE A 101 -14.65 3.94 12.34
CA ILE A 101 -13.71 4.47 13.33
C ILE A 101 -13.33 5.89 12.93
N VAL A 102 -13.36 6.84 13.87
CA VAL A 102 -12.94 8.24 13.62
C VAL A 102 -12.07 8.74 14.77
N ILE A 103 -10.85 9.15 14.43
CA ILE A 103 -9.90 9.78 15.36
C ILE A 103 -9.72 11.24 14.92
N ASN A 104 -10.17 12.16 15.78
CA ASN A 104 -9.98 13.60 15.57
C ASN A 104 -8.87 14.12 16.47
N ILE A 105 -7.78 14.60 15.87
CA ILE A 105 -6.61 15.10 16.59
C ILE A 105 -6.53 16.60 16.39
N ARG A 106 -6.49 17.35 17.49
CA ARG A 106 -6.22 18.78 17.42
C ARG A 106 -4.73 18.97 17.20
N GLY A 107 -4.36 19.71 16.17
CA GLY A 107 -2.95 19.91 15.84
C GLY A 107 -2.14 20.56 16.99
N ARG A 108 -2.81 21.35 17.84
CA ARG A 108 -2.19 21.97 19.04
C ARG A 108 -1.79 20.98 20.13
N ASP A 109 -2.36 19.78 20.11
CA ASP A 109 -2.09 18.74 21.11
C ASP A 109 -0.80 17.96 20.75
N LEU A 110 -0.27 18.15 19.53
CA LEU A 110 1.01 17.56 19.11
C LEU A 110 2.19 18.42 19.54
N GLY A 111 3.02 17.87 20.42
CA GLY A 111 4.31 18.46 20.79
C GLY A 111 5.30 18.50 19.64
N GLN A 112 6.33 19.32 19.79
CA GLN A 112 7.38 19.43 18.78
C GLN A 112 8.30 18.20 18.82
N ASN A 113 8.66 17.70 17.65
CA ASN A 113 9.68 16.65 17.47
C ASN A 113 9.43 15.31 18.18
N ALA A 114 8.21 15.05 18.64
CA ALA A 114 7.82 13.79 19.26
C ALA A 114 6.82 13.02 18.38
N TRP A 115 6.92 11.69 18.44
CA TRP A 115 5.94 10.78 17.87
C TRP A 115 4.83 10.50 18.87
N TYR A 116 3.58 10.55 18.39
CA TYR A 116 2.39 10.26 19.19
C TYR A 116 1.63 9.11 18.55
N ARG A 117 1.33 8.09 19.35
CA ARG A 117 0.49 6.97 18.93
C ARG A 117 -0.97 7.29 19.19
N TYR A 118 -1.80 7.06 18.18
CA TYR A 118 -3.25 7.09 18.31
C TYR A 118 -3.78 5.71 17.96
N GLU A 119 -4.81 5.27 18.69
CA GLU A 119 -5.52 4.04 18.38
C GLU A 119 -6.98 4.15 18.78
N GLU A 120 -7.82 3.44 18.03
CA GLU A 120 -9.23 3.24 18.34
C GLU A 120 -9.67 1.86 17.89
N TYR A 121 -10.78 1.42 18.47
CA TYR A 121 -11.36 0.10 18.27
C TYR A 121 -12.74 0.23 17.61
N GLY A 122 -13.11 -0.79 16.87
CA GLY A 122 -14.42 -0.87 16.24
C GLY A 122 -14.76 -2.31 15.88
N GLU A 123 -15.91 -2.46 15.24
CA GLU A 123 -16.37 -3.72 14.69
C GLU A 123 -16.70 -3.51 13.21
N ILE A 124 -16.35 -4.49 12.38
CA ILE A 124 -16.69 -4.46 10.97
C ILE A 124 -18.20 -4.71 10.82
N PRO A 125 -18.99 -3.80 10.22
CA PRO A 125 -20.43 -4.00 10.02
C PRO A 125 -20.73 -5.26 9.21
N LEU A 126 -21.89 -5.89 9.48
CA LEU A 126 -22.28 -7.16 8.86
C LEU A 126 -22.43 -7.09 7.32
N ASP A 127 -22.73 -5.92 6.78
CA ASP A 127 -22.91 -5.64 5.35
C ASP A 127 -21.66 -5.06 4.67
N ALA A 128 -20.55 -4.92 5.40
CA ALA A 128 -19.31 -4.37 4.88
C ALA A 128 -18.52 -5.40 4.05
N VAL A 129 -18.06 -4.98 2.87
CA VAL A 129 -17.21 -5.81 1.98
C VAL A 129 -15.80 -5.26 1.81
N ALA A 130 -15.61 -3.99 2.14
CA ALA A 130 -14.32 -3.32 2.11
C ALA A 130 -14.21 -2.28 3.23
N ALA A 131 -12.99 -1.92 3.57
CA ALA A 131 -12.69 -0.80 4.46
C ALA A 131 -11.80 0.20 3.71
N ARG A 132 -12.06 1.49 3.90
CA ARG A 132 -11.17 2.57 3.46
C ARG A 132 -10.57 3.22 4.70
N VAL A 133 -9.27 3.03 4.87
CA VAL A 133 -8.49 3.76 5.87
C VAL A 133 -8.01 5.05 5.23
N LEU A 134 -8.19 6.18 5.90
CA LEU A 134 -7.65 7.45 5.46
C LEU A 134 -7.10 8.26 6.63
N ILE A 135 -6.06 9.05 6.36
CA ILE A 135 -5.52 10.04 7.28
C ILE A 135 -5.44 11.35 6.52
N ARG A 136 -6.16 12.35 7.01
CA ARG A 136 -6.28 13.67 6.38
C ARG A 136 -5.76 14.76 7.31
N LEU A 137 -4.78 15.51 6.84
CA LEU A 137 -4.39 16.79 7.41
C LEU A 137 -5.32 17.87 6.85
N LYS A 138 -6.12 18.49 7.71
CA LYS A 138 -7.08 19.53 7.31
C LYS A 138 -6.35 20.79 6.80
N PRO A 139 -7.02 21.66 6.03
CA PRO A 139 -6.47 22.95 5.67
C PRO A 139 -6.02 23.73 6.92
N SER A 140 -4.88 24.39 6.83
CA SER A 140 -4.35 25.23 7.92
C SER A 140 -5.08 26.56 7.96
N ALA A 141 -5.19 27.19 9.13
CA ALA A 141 -5.71 28.56 9.18
C ALA A 141 -4.75 29.55 8.50
N PHE A 142 -3.44 29.33 8.66
CA PHE A 142 -2.38 30.19 8.12
C PHE A 142 -1.15 29.35 7.76
N GLY A 143 -0.42 29.77 6.73
CA GLY A 143 0.86 29.17 6.33
C GLY A 143 0.76 27.69 5.94
N THR A 144 1.91 27.04 5.77
CA THR A 144 1.95 25.59 5.48
C THR A 144 2.05 24.82 6.77
N SER A 145 1.18 23.83 6.98
CA SER A 145 1.27 22.89 8.10
C SER A 145 1.79 21.54 7.61
N GLY A 146 2.60 20.84 8.42
CA GLY A 146 3.17 19.55 8.06
C GLY A 146 3.09 18.52 9.17
N ILE A 147 2.78 17.28 8.80
CA ILE A 147 2.89 16.12 9.68
C ILE A 147 3.62 14.98 8.97
N LEU A 148 4.27 14.13 9.77
CA LEU A 148 4.63 12.78 9.36
C LEU A 148 3.64 11.80 9.93
N VAL A 149 3.34 10.79 9.15
CA VAL A 149 2.55 9.63 9.56
C VAL A 149 3.40 8.39 9.32
N ASP A 150 3.37 7.46 10.26
CA ASP A 150 4.11 6.21 10.16
C ASP A 150 3.40 5.07 10.91
N ASP A 151 3.82 3.83 10.65
CA ASP A 151 3.42 2.62 11.36
C ASP A 151 1.89 2.42 11.43
N LEU A 152 1.20 2.58 10.30
CA LEU A 152 -0.24 2.35 10.26
C LEU A 152 -0.56 0.88 10.57
N ALA A 153 -1.66 0.65 11.27
CA ALA A 153 -2.15 -0.70 11.45
C ALA A 153 -3.65 -0.71 11.50
N LEU A 154 -4.24 -1.58 10.68
CA LEU A 154 -5.62 -2.01 10.79
C LEU A 154 -5.56 -3.51 11.04
N VAL A 155 -5.85 -3.92 12.28
CA VAL A 155 -5.66 -5.30 12.72
C VAL A 155 -7.01 -5.88 13.10
N SER A 156 -7.31 -7.09 12.62
CA SER A 156 -8.51 -7.83 13.01
C SER A 156 -8.16 -9.19 13.63
N ASP A 157 -8.89 -9.58 14.67
CA ASP A 157 -8.66 -10.84 15.40
C ASP A 157 -9.27 -12.07 14.73
N VAL A 158 -10.14 -11.87 13.73
CA VAL A 158 -10.80 -12.94 12.99
C VAL A 158 -10.40 -12.86 11.52
N PHE A 159 -9.74 -13.90 11.04
CA PHE A 159 -9.38 -14.05 9.64
C PHE A 159 -9.99 -15.34 9.10
N ILE A 160 -10.69 -15.26 7.97
CA ILE A 160 -11.02 -16.44 7.18
C ILE A 160 -9.78 -16.73 6.33
N PRO A 161 -9.09 -17.88 6.50
CA PRO A 161 -8.04 -18.26 5.58
C PRO A 161 -8.60 -18.22 4.16
N VAL A 162 -7.87 -17.60 3.24
CA VAL A 162 -8.17 -17.74 1.81
C VAL A 162 -8.26 -19.25 1.58
N LEU A 163 -9.46 -19.76 1.31
CA LEU A 163 -9.62 -21.13 0.82
C LEU A 163 -8.76 -21.15 -0.44
N GLU A 164 -7.65 -21.89 -0.40
CA GLU A 164 -6.87 -22.16 -1.60
C GLU A 164 -7.86 -22.60 -2.69
N PRO A 165 -7.75 -22.07 -3.92
CA PRO A 165 -8.57 -22.57 -5.01
C PRO A 165 -8.45 -24.11 -5.01
N PRO A 166 -9.55 -24.86 -5.17
CA PRO A 166 -9.47 -26.31 -5.22
C PRO A 166 -8.39 -26.68 -6.25
N LEU A 167 -7.40 -27.47 -5.81
CA LEU A 167 -6.38 -28.00 -6.70
C LEU A 167 -7.09 -28.64 -7.89
N VAL A 168 -6.99 -27.99 -9.06
CA VAL A 168 -7.39 -28.61 -10.31
C VAL A 168 -6.38 -29.72 -10.51
N LEU A 169 -6.77 -30.95 -10.15
CA LEU A 169 -6.04 -32.15 -10.55
C LEU A 169 -6.04 -32.14 -12.07
N THR A 170 -4.93 -31.71 -12.66
CA THR A 170 -4.70 -31.89 -14.09
C THR A 170 -4.75 -33.39 -14.35
N PRO A 171 -5.52 -33.86 -15.35
CA PRO A 171 -5.47 -35.25 -15.77
C PRO A 171 -4.01 -35.61 -16.10
N PRO A 172 -3.56 -36.85 -15.82
CA PRO A 172 -2.23 -37.26 -16.21
C PRO A 172 -2.08 -37.05 -17.72
N VAL A 173 -1.03 -36.34 -18.11
CA VAL A 173 -0.64 -36.18 -19.51
C VAL A 173 -0.52 -37.56 -20.11
N GLN A 174 -1.41 -37.91 -21.04
CA GLN A 174 -1.24 -39.10 -21.85
C GLN A 174 0.03 -38.89 -22.67
N GLN A 175 1.05 -39.67 -22.36
CA GLN A 175 2.27 -39.76 -23.13
C GLN A 175 1.90 -40.34 -24.51
N GLU A 176 1.73 -39.49 -25.51
CA GLU A 176 1.67 -39.96 -26.89
C GLU A 176 3.00 -40.63 -27.23
N ALA A 177 2.93 -41.87 -27.71
CA ALA A 177 4.09 -42.64 -28.14
C ALA A 177 4.84 -41.87 -29.24
N PRO A 178 6.19 -41.91 -29.26
CA PRO A 178 6.96 -41.18 -30.25
C PRO A 178 6.66 -41.72 -31.64
N VAL A 179 6.21 -40.83 -32.53
CA VAL A 179 6.05 -41.12 -33.95
C VAL A 179 7.43 -41.40 -34.55
N SER A 180 7.63 -42.63 -35.00
CA SER A 180 8.80 -43.05 -35.78
C SER A 180 8.82 -42.32 -37.11
N PHE A 181 9.73 -41.36 -37.27
CA PHE A 181 10.07 -40.80 -38.56
C PHE A 181 11.03 -41.76 -39.27
N ILE A 182 10.53 -42.47 -40.28
CA ILE A 182 11.36 -43.15 -41.27
C ILE A 182 11.68 -42.11 -42.35
N PRO A 183 12.94 -41.68 -42.54
CA PRO A 183 13.30 -40.79 -43.65
C PRO A 183 13.32 -41.60 -44.96
N PRO A 184 12.84 -41.06 -46.09
CA PRO A 184 13.03 -41.69 -47.39
C PRO A 184 14.51 -41.72 -47.78
N GLU A 185 14.90 -42.84 -48.37
CA GLU A 185 16.22 -43.10 -48.96
C GLU A 185 16.60 -42.09 -50.06
N ASN A 186 17.89 -41.76 -50.05
CA ASN A 186 18.69 -41.27 -51.18
C ASN A 186 18.36 -39.89 -51.79
N VAL A 187 18.97 -38.85 -51.21
CA VAL A 187 19.56 -37.76 -52.00
C VAL A 187 20.97 -37.47 -51.46
N LYS A 188 21.98 -37.56 -52.35
CA LYS A 188 23.39 -37.26 -52.05
C LYS A 188 23.58 -35.78 -51.64
N PRO A 189 24.55 -35.47 -50.76
CA PRO A 189 24.78 -34.13 -50.26
C PRO A 189 25.58 -33.28 -51.25
N ALA A 190 25.22 -32.00 -51.39
CA ALA A 190 26.12 -30.96 -51.86
C ALA A 190 26.57 -30.14 -50.65
N TYR A 191 27.73 -30.49 -50.10
CA TYR A 191 28.48 -29.59 -49.23
C TYR A 191 29.18 -28.56 -50.11
N GLU A 192 29.09 -27.28 -49.74
CA GLU A 192 30.25 -26.38 -49.73
C GLU A 192 29.90 -25.04 -49.04
N GLY A 193 30.67 -24.71 -47.99
CA GLY A 193 31.01 -23.33 -47.65
C GLY A 193 30.23 -22.62 -46.53
N ILE A 194 30.63 -22.83 -45.27
CA ILE A 194 30.47 -21.82 -44.20
C ILE A 194 31.64 -20.83 -44.29
N PRO A 195 31.39 -19.52 -44.10
CA PRO A 195 32.19 -18.83 -43.08
C PRO A 195 31.32 -18.02 -42.11
N CYS A 196 31.65 -18.22 -40.82
CA CYS A 196 31.30 -17.37 -39.71
C CYS A 196 31.80 -15.93 -39.94
N HIS A 197 31.02 -14.92 -39.55
CA HIS A 197 31.53 -13.58 -39.34
C HIS A 197 31.40 -13.15 -37.88
N GLU A 198 32.54 -12.71 -37.35
CA GLU A 198 32.83 -12.31 -35.98
C GLU A 198 32.29 -10.93 -35.59
N ASN A 199 32.00 -10.82 -34.30
CA ASN A 199 32.12 -9.68 -33.38
C ASN A 199 32.70 -8.36 -33.92
N ARG A 200 31.99 -7.25 -33.62
CA ARG A 200 32.62 -5.94 -33.44
C ARG A 200 32.17 -5.26 -32.15
N TYR A 201 33.21 -4.87 -31.42
CA TYR A 201 33.30 -4.27 -30.10
C TYR A 201 32.58 -2.91 -29.96
N ILE A 202 32.03 -2.66 -28.77
CA ILE A 202 31.74 -1.31 -28.26
C ILE A 202 32.90 -0.91 -27.34
N THR A 203 33.66 0.11 -27.75
CA THR A 203 34.68 0.78 -26.92
C THR A 203 34.05 1.87 -26.06
N PHE A 204 34.30 1.83 -24.75
CA PHE A 204 34.17 2.97 -23.85
C PHE A 204 35.41 3.89 -23.98
N LYS A 205 35.20 5.20 -23.95
CA LYS A 205 36.26 6.19 -23.68
C LYS A 205 35.96 6.88 -22.34
N CYS A 206 37.08 7.16 -21.65
CA CYS A 206 37.26 7.63 -20.28
C CYS A 206 36.47 8.88 -19.91
#